data_AF-A0A059BGW9-F1
#
_entry.id   AF-A0A059BGW9-F1
#
_cell.length_a   1.000
_cell.length_b   1.000
_cell.length_c   1.000
_cell.angle_alpha   90.00
_cell.angle_beta   90.00
_cell.angle_gamma   90.00
#
_symmetry.space_group_name_H-M   'P 1'
#
loop_
_entity.id
_entity.type
_entity.pdbx_description
1 polymer ?
#
loop_
_entity_poly.entity_id
_entity_poly.type
_entity_poly.pdbx_seq_one_letter_code
_entity_poly.pdbx_strand_id
1 'polypeptide(L)'
;MMIRLKHELILNSFKTIDGRGHNIEITGNGCLTVQDVSNIIIHNIHVHDCKPSGNTNIRSSPTHVGFRGRSDGDGISIFGASHIWVDHCSLWHCKDGLIDAIMGSTAITISNSYFAHHNEVMLLGHKDSNAPDSGMQVTIAFNHFGEGLVQRMPRCRRGYIHVVNNDFTEWQMYAIGGSANPTINSQGNRYTAPVDADAKQVTKRVDTEETEWTDWNWRTEGDIMVNGAYFVPSGVGLSAQYSKASSLEPKSAGLIDQLTLNAGVFGDPRDTSGISNPGFSGAGTTTATTADGGGGNGSNGDSDYFGMIFGSDGPPAHSSATSILLSLPIILVLYTITNHGALLSLQLLTL
;
A
#
# COMPACT_ATOMS: atom_id res chain seq x y z
N MET A 1 16.31 -4.69 18.37
CA MET A 1 16.64 -6.10 18.13
C MET A 1 16.82 -6.28 16.65
N MET A 2 18.04 -6.62 16.23
CA MET A 2 18.35 -6.92 14.83
C MET A 2 18.25 -8.43 14.59
N ILE A 3 17.35 -8.84 13.70
CA ILE A 3 17.11 -10.21 13.28
C ILE A 3 17.74 -10.42 11.92
N ARG A 4 18.87 -11.12 11.89
CA ARG A 4 19.52 -11.53 10.64
C ARG A 4 19.06 -12.92 10.22
N LEU A 5 18.15 -12.96 9.26
CA LEU A 5 17.61 -14.19 8.70
C LEU A 5 18.68 -14.93 7.89
N LYS A 6 18.71 -16.25 8.03
CA LYS A 6 19.59 -17.14 7.24
C LYS A 6 19.00 -17.46 5.87
N HIS A 7 17.68 -17.50 5.79
CA HIS A 7 16.85 -17.76 4.62
C HIS A 7 15.47 -17.12 4.82
N GLU A 8 14.62 -17.16 3.79
CA GLU A 8 13.24 -16.68 3.84
C GLU A 8 12.52 -17.08 5.15
N LEU A 9 11.89 -16.10 5.80
CA LEU A 9 10.90 -16.33 6.86
C LEU A 9 9.52 -16.43 6.20
N ILE A 10 9.03 -17.66 6.06
CA ILE A 10 7.73 -17.94 5.43
C ILE A 10 6.63 -17.85 6.49
N LEU A 11 5.64 -16.99 6.25
CA LEU A 11 4.51 -16.78 7.15
C LEU A 11 3.39 -17.79 6.87
N ASN A 12 2.61 -18.11 7.90
CA ASN A 12 1.36 -18.88 7.77
C ASN A 12 0.17 -17.93 8.00
N SER A 13 -1.02 -18.28 7.50
CA SER A 13 -2.22 -17.45 7.66
C SER A 13 -2.51 -17.07 9.11
N PHE A 14 -3.25 -15.97 9.28
CA PHE A 14 -3.71 -15.46 10.57
C PHE A 14 -2.55 -15.15 11.52
N LYS A 15 -1.68 -14.22 11.10
CA LYS A 15 -0.53 -13.77 11.87
C LYS A 15 -0.40 -12.26 11.84
N THR A 16 0.11 -11.72 12.93
CA THR A 16 0.57 -10.34 13.04
C THR A 16 2.04 -10.39 13.44
N ILE A 17 2.91 -9.77 12.65
CA ILE A 17 4.23 -9.34 13.10
C ILE A 17 4.05 -7.91 13.62
N ASP A 18 4.32 -7.71 14.91
CA ASP A 18 4.11 -6.43 15.59
C ASP A 18 5.39 -6.04 16.32
N GLY A 19 6.04 -4.97 15.86
CA GLY A 19 7.23 -4.42 16.50
C GLY A 19 6.97 -3.28 17.47
N ARG A 20 5.72 -2.95 17.82
CA ARG A 20 5.43 -1.82 18.73
C ARG A 20 6.18 -1.94 20.06
N GLY A 21 6.64 -0.79 20.55
CA GLY A 21 7.43 -0.70 21.79
C GLY A 21 8.87 -1.20 21.67
N HIS A 22 9.29 -1.64 20.49
CA HIS A 22 10.63 -2.15 20.24
C HIS A 22 11.17 -1.61 18.90
N ASN A 23 12.46 -1.30 18.85
CA ASN A 23 13.13 -1.15 17.57
C ASN A 23 13.42 -2.56 17.02
N ILE A 24 12.65 -3.05 16.05
CA ILE A 24 12.87 -4.35 15.41
C ILE A 24 13.38 -4.13 13.99
N GLU A 25 14.48 -4.79 13.65
CA GLU A 25 15.09 -4.75 12.32
C GLU A 25 15.17 -6.17 11.75
N ILE A 26 14.61 -6.39 10.56
CA ILE A 26 14.67 -7.65 9.82
C ILE A 26 15.59 -7.47 8.61
N THR A 27 16.63 -8.29 8.56
CA THR A 27 17.66 -8.21 7.52
C THR A 27 18.20 -9.58 7.14
N GLY A 28 19.11 -9.63 6.17
CA GLY A 28 19.87 -10.81 5.81
C GLY A 28 19.31 -11.47 4.56
N ASN A 29 19.00 -12.76 4.65
CA ASN A 29 18.77 -13.61 3.49
C ASN A 29 17.27 -13.93 3.35
N GLY A 30 16.67 -13.62 2.21
CA GLY A 30 15.29 -13.94 1.82
C GLY A 30 14.19 -13.09 2.46
N CYS A 31 14.41 -12.56 3.66
CA CYS A 31 13.46 -11.71 4.38
C CYS A 31 12.05 -12.31 4.49
N LEU A 32 10.98 -11.53 4.34
CA LEU A 32 9.61 -11.97 4.65
C LEU A 32 8.91 -12.52 3.41
N THR A 33 8.39 -13.74 3.50
CA THR A 33 7.63 -14.38 2.41
C THR A 33 6.21 -14.72 2.88
N VAL A 34 5.22 -14.10 2.24
CA VAL A 34 3.79 -14.29 2.43
C VAL A 34 3.25 -15.02 1.20
N GLN A 35 3.30 -16.35 1.22
CA GLN A 35 2.97 -17.17 0.06
C GLN A 35 1.75 -18.06 0.32
N ASP A 36 0.76 -17.99 -0.57
CA ASP A 36 -0.44 -18.84 -0.61
C ASP A 36 -1.21 -18.85 0.73
N VAL A 37 -1.24 -17.69 1.41
CA VAL A 37 -1.83 -17.50 2.74
C VAL A 37 -2.73 -16.26 2.78
N SER A 38 -3.43 -16.07 3.89
CA SER A 38 -4.28 -14.91 4.08
C SER A 38 -4.28 -14.37 5.52
N ASN A 39 -4.77 -13.15 5.68
CA ASN A 39 -4.95 -12.49 6.98
C ASN A 39 -3.60 -12.31 7.70
N ILE A 40 -2.74 -11.48 7.10
CA ILE A 40 -1.42 -11.15 7.63
C ILE A 40 -1.33 -9.65 7.89
N ILE A 41 -0.82 -9.29 9.06
CA ILE A 41 -0.44 -7.92 9.39
C ILE A 41 1.07 -7.89 9.63
N ILE A 42 1.76 -6.96 8.99
CA ILE A 42 3.17 -6.66 9.22
C ILE A 42 3.23 -5.21 9.67
N HIS A 43 3.55 -4.99 10.93
CA HIS A 43 3.40 -3.68 11.56
C HIS A 43 4.60 -3.29 12.41
N ASN A 44 5.02 -2.03 12.26
CA ASN A 44 6.02 -1.38 13.12
C ASN A 44 7.40 -2.07 13.13
N ILE A 45 7.92 -2.44 11.97
CA ILE A 45 9.25 -3.05 11.83
C ILE A 45 10.07 -2.40 10.71
N HIS A 46 11.38 -2.46 10.84
CA HIS A 46 12.31 -2.16 9.76
C HIS A 46 12.61 -3.41 8.94
N VAL A 47 12.63 -3.30 7.61
CA VAL A 47 13.03 -4.38 6.70
C VAL A 47 14.04 -3.85 5.70
N HIS A 48 15.29 -4.33 5.77
CA HIS A 48 16.37 -3.77 4.97
C HIS A 48 17.52 -4.74 4.72
N ASP A 49 18.38 -4.40 3.75
CA ASP A 49 19.57 -5.18 3.39
C ASP A 49 19.26 -6.67 3.08
N CYS A 50 18.07 -6.92 2.53
CA CYS A 50 17.61 -8.25 2.14
C CYS A 50 18.38 -8.76 0.92
N LYS A 51 18.73 -10.05 0.92
CA LYS A 51 19.60 -10.69 -0.08
C LYS A 51 18.99 -12.00 -0.59
N PRO A 52 19.27 -12.38 -1.84
CA PRO A 52 18.86 -13.66 -2.40
C PRO A 52 19.27 -14.83 -1.52
N SER A 53 18.38 -15.80 -1.32
CA SER A 53 18.69 -16.99 -0.53
C SER A 53 17.87 -18.19 -0.96
N GLY A 54 18.28 -19.41 -0.64
CA GLY A 54 17.53 -20.61 -0.98
C GLY A 54 18.44 -21.73 -1.47
N ASN A 55 17.93 -22.55 -2.40
CA ASN A 55 18.55 -23.81 -2.82
C ASN A 55 18.84 -24.74 -1.63
N THR A 56 17.91 -24.76 -0.69
CA THR A 56 18.04 -25.51 0.57
C THR A 56 16.67 -25.87 1.12
N ASN A 57 16.66 -26.72 2.15
CA ASN A 57 15.46 -27.04 2.90
C ASN A 57 15.12 -25.90 3.86
N ILE A 58 13.95 -25.30 3.68
CA ILE A 58 13.42 -24.22 4.52
C ILE A 58 12.11 -24.69 5.15
N ARG A 59 11.92 -24.34 6.41
CA ARG A 59 10.68 -24.61 7.13
C ARG A 59 9.60 -23.62 6.68
N SER A 60 8.52 -24.12 6.10
CA SER A 60 7.36 -23.31 5.69
C SER A 60 6.22 -23.37 6.70
N SER A 61 6.21 -24.34 7.62
CA SER A 61 5.26 -24.42 8.73
C SER A 61 5.86 -25.16 9.93
N PRO A 62 5.22 -25.17 11.11
CA PRO A 62 5.69 -25.96 12.27
C PRO A 62 5.88 -27.46 11.97
N THR A 63 5.19 -28.00 10.97
CA THR A 63 5.22 -29.43 10.62
C THR A 63 5.83 -29.71 9.23
N HIS A 64 6.15 -28.68 8.45
CA HIS A 64 6.66 -28.83 7.08
C HIS A 64 8.03 -28.18 6.90
N VAL A 65 8.96 -28.95 6.35
CA VAL A 65 10.23 -28.47 5.77
C VAL A 65 10.30 -28.98 4.34
N GLY A 66 10.56 -28.07 3.40
CA GLY A 66 10.61 -28.38 1.97
C GLY A 66 11.78 -27.68 1.28
N PHE A 67 12.21 -28.23 0.16
CA PHE A 67 13.24 -27.60 -0.65
C PHE A 67 12.69 -26.34 -1.32
N ARG A 68 13.41 -25.23 -1.18
CA ARG A 68 13.10 -23.94 -1.81
C ARG A 68 14.17 -23.59 -2.82
N GLY A 69 13.73 -23.09 -3.98
CA GLY A 69 14.61 -22.43 -4.95
C GLY A 69 15.21 -21.15 -4.38
N ARG A 70 15.96 -20.43 -5.21
CA ARG A 70 16.54 -19.14 -4.84
C ARG A 70 15.48 -18.03 -4.89
N SER A 71 15.32 -17.29 -3.81
CA SER A 71 14.57 -16.04 -3.75
C SER A 71 15.37 -14.87 -4.30
N ASP A 72 14.69 -13.81 -4.73
CA ASP A 72 15.30 -12.64 -5.38
C ASP A 72 15.91 -11.66 -4.37
N GLY A 73 15.47 -11.71 -3.11
CA GLY A 73 15.97 -10.85 -2.04
C GLY A 73 15.12 -9.60 -1.82
N ASP A 74 13.82 -9.72 -2.02
CA ASP A 74 12.84 -8.70 -1.67
C ASP A 74 12.78 -8.48 -0.15
N GLY A 75 12.30 -7.30 0.27
CA GLY A 75 11.95 -7.05 1.67
C GLY A 75 10.75 -7.89 2.12
N ILE A 76 9.63 -7.69 1.43
CA ILE A 76 8.37 -8.41 1.66
C ILE A 76 7.85 -8.94 0.32
N SER A 77 7.86 -10.27 0.18
CA SER A 77 7.33 -10.96 -1.00
C SER A 77 5.93 -11.51 -0.71
N ILE A 78 4.93 -11.11 -1.49
CA ILE A 78 3.51 -11.47 -1.37
C ILE A 78 3.11 -12.24 -2.64
N PHE A 79 2.85 -13.54 -2.49
CA PHE A 79 2.64 -14.46 -3.62
C PHE A 79 1.33 -15.21 -3.44
N GLY A 80 0.37 -15.03 -4.36
CA GLY A 80 -0.92 -15.74 -4.29
C GLY A 80 -1.70 -15.51 -2.99
N ALA A 81 -1.44 -14.40 -2.29
CA ALA A 81 -1.94 -14.17 -0.94
C ALA A 81 -3.05 -13.11 -0.90
N SER A 82 -3.88 -13.11 0.15
CA SER A 82 -4.97 -12.13 0.28
C SER A 82 -5.18 -11.60 1.69
N HIS A 83 -5.78 -10.42 1.81
CA HIS A 83 -6.05 -9.77 3.11
C HIS A 83 -4.75 -9.50 3.87
N ILE A 84 -3.90 -8.68 3.26
CA ILE A 84 -2.57 -8.34 3.76
C ILE A 84 -2.54 -6.86 4.13
N TRP A 85 -2.00 -6.55 5.31
CA TRP A 85 -1.79 -5.17 5.75
C TRP A 85 -0.34 -4.97 6.14
N VAL A 86 0.36 -4.11 5.40
CA VAL A 86 1.72 -3.63 5.75
C VAL A 86 1.56 -2.21 6.26
N ASP A 87 1.92 -1.96 7.51
CA ASP A 87 1.64 -0.70 8.18
C ASP A 87 2.80 -0.21 9.05
N HIS A 88 3.10 1.08 9.05
CA HIS A 88 4.17 1.63 9.89
C HIS A 88 5.51 0.89 9.75
N CYS A 89 5.85 0.46 8.54
CA CYS A 89 7.13 -0.20 8.28
C CYS A 89 8.11 0.80 7.65
N SER A 90 9.41 0.63 7.93
CA SER A 90 10.48 1.36 7.26
C SER A 90 11.26 0.38 6.38
N LEU A 91 11.34 0.60 5.05
CA LEU A 91 11.96 -0.32 4.10
C LEU A 91 13.01 0.37 3.21
N TRP A 92 14.19 -0.23 3.07
CA TRP A 92 15.29 0.31 2.24
C TRP A 92 16.34 -0.75 1.87
N HIS A 93 17.21 -0.46 0.89
CA HIS A 93 18.41 -1.23 0.55
C HIS A 93 18.23 -2.75 0.38
N CYS A 94 17.08 -3.22 -0.10
CA CYS A 94 16.95 -4.64 -0.45
C CYS A 94 17.69 -4.95 -1.76
N LYS A 95 17.86 -6.23 -2.10
CA LYS A 95 18.58 -6.59 -3.32
C LYS A 95 17.73 -6.39 -4.58
N ASP A 96 16.45 -6.72 -4.50
CA ASP A 96 15.50 -6.64 -5.60
C ASP A 96 14.35 -5.67 -5.27
N GLY A 97 13.14 -6.13 -4.95
CA GLY A 97 12.01 -5.29 -4.51
C GLY A 97 12.06 -4.88 -3.02
N LEU A 98 11.40 -3.79 -2.62
CA LEU A 98 11.04 -3.63 -1.19
C LEU A 98 9.76 -4.40 -0.88
N ILE A 99 8.72 -4.24 -1.72
CA ILE A 99 7.47 -4.99 -1.62
C ILE A 99 7.06 -5.49 -3.01
N ASP A 100 6.96 -6.81 -3.16
CA ASP A 100 6.52 -7.43 -4.40
C ASP A 100 5.24 -8.21 -4.15
N ALA A 101 4.14 -7.84 -4.83
CA ALA A 101 2.86 -8.53 -4.75
C ALA A 101 2.47 -9.09 -6.12
N ILE A 102 2.41 -10.42 -6.25
CA ILE A 102 2.29 -11.10 -7.54
C ILE A 102 1.34 -12.29 -7.48
N MET A 103 1.08 -12.91 -8.64
CA MET A 103 0.41 -14.21 -8.75
C MET A 103 -1.03 -14.22 -8.21
N GLY A 104 -1.81 -13.20 -8.55
CA GLY A 104 -3.21 -13.07 -8.14
C GLY A 104 -3.39 -12.60 -6.70
N SER A 105 -2.34 -12.08 -6.07
CA SER A 105 -2.46 -11.47 -4.74
C SER A 105 -3.44 -10.30 -4.77
N THR A 106 -4.26 -10.15 -3.72
CA THR A 106 -5.34 -9.15 -3.70
C THR A 106 -5.77 -8.76 -2.28
N ALA A 107 -6.59 -7.73 -2.13
CA ALA A 107 -6.99 -7.16 -0.84
C ALA A 107 -5.76 -6.82 0.02
N ILE A 108 -4.89 -5.97 -0.53
CA ILE A 108 -3.65 -5.52 0.12
C ILE A 108 -3.79 -4.04 0.50
N THR A 109 -3.41 -3.68 1.72
CA THR A 109 -3.21 -2.28 2.13
C THR A 109 -1.77 -2.09 2.56
N ILE A 110 -1.13 -1.05 2.02
CA ILE A 110 0.21 -0.61 2.41
C ILE A 110 0.06 0.82 2.92
N SER A 111 0.24 1.03 4.21
CA SER A 111 -0.04 2.31 4.84
C SER A 111 0.99 2.80 5.84
N ASN A 112 1.01 4.11 6.06
CA ASN A 112 1.83 4.78 7.07
C ASN A 112 3.31 4.34 7.07
N SER A 113 3.83 3.87 5.94
CA SER A 113 5.17 3.29 5.84
C SER A 113 6.13 4.27 5.21
N TYR A 114 7.41 4.13 5.54
CA TYR A 114 8.50 4.92 4.98
C TYR A 114 9.36 4.06 4.06
N PHE A 115 9.63 4.57 2.87
CA PHE A 115 10.46 3.91 1.86
C PHE A 115 11.60 4.85 1.49
N ALA A 116 12.84 4.35 1.46
CA ALA A 116 14.00 5.16 1.10
C ALA A 116 15.12 4.33 0.44
N HIS A 117 16.05 5.04 -0.20
CA HIS A 117 17.31 4.53 -0.74
C HIS A 117 17.22 3.20 -1.50
N HIS A 118 16.36 3.15 -2.51
CA HIS A 118 16.09 1.90 -3.21
C HIS A 118 15.66 2.13 -4.66
N ASN A 119 16.10 1.23 -5.56
CA ASN A 119 15.79 1.36 -6.98
C ASN A 119 14.36 0.91 -7.29
N GLU A 120 14.06 -0.36 -7.00
CA GLU A 120 12.81 -1.01 -7.39
C GLU A 120 11.89 -1.13 -6.17
N VAL A 121 11.09 -0.10 -5.89
CA VAL A 121 10.39 0.02 -4.61
C VAL A 121 9.27 -1.01 -4.45
N MET A 122 8.26 -0.96 -5.32
CA MET A 122 7.06 -1.76 -5.17
C MET A 122 6.56 -2.29 -6.51
N LEU A 123 6.53 -3.61 -6.69
CA LEU A 123 6.01 -4.27 -7.88
C LEU A 123 4.64 -4.91 -7.58
N LEU A 124 3.62 -4.50 -8.32
CA LEU A 124 2.25 -5.03 -8.23
C LEU A 124 1.91 -5.75 -9.53
N GLY A 125 2.08 -7.06 -9.54
CA GLY A 125 1.99 -7.94 -10.71
C GLY A 125 3.33 -8.04 -11.46
N HIS A 126 3.80 -9.25 -11.74
CA HIS A 126 5.15 -9.50 -12.30
C HIS A 126 5.17 -9.67 -13.83
N LYS A 127 4.13 -10.28 -14.41
CA LYS A 127 4.07 -10.61 -15.85
C LYS A 127 2.82 -10.04 -16.49
N ASP A 128 3.00 -9.40 -17.64
CA ASP A 128 1.91 -8.77 -18.40
C ASP A 128 0.81 -9.78 -18.79
N SER A 129 1.18 -11.04 -19.04
CA SER A 129 0.25 -12.12 -19.43
C SER A 129 -0.42 -12.84 -18.25
N ASN A 130 -0.13 -12.47 -16.99
CA ASN A 130 -0.68 -13.17 -15.84
C ASN A 130 -2.14 -12.73 -15.55
N ALA A 131 -3.10 -13.41 -16.17
CA ALA A 131 -4.53 -13.10 -16.05
C ALA A 131 -5.08 -13.01 -14.61
N PRO A 132 -4.63 -13.83 -13.63
CA PRO A 132 -5.09 -13.70 -12.24
C PRO A 132 -4.86 -12.32 -11.61
N ASP A 133 -3.84 -11.57 -12.05
CA ASP A 133 -3.57 -10.22 -11.51
C ASP A 133 -4.66 -9.21 -11.87
N SER A 134 -5.58 -9.52 -12.81
CA SER A 134 -6.77 -8.70 -13.06
C SER A 134 -7.69 -8.60 -11.83
N GLY A 135 -7.63 -9.55 -10.90
CA GLY A 135 -8.36 -9.51 -9.63
C GLY A 135 -7.63 -8.80 -8.49
N MET A 136 -6.41 -8.30 -8.73
CA MET A 136 -5.61 -7.61 -7.73
C MET A 136 -6.26 -6.28 -7.32
N GLN A 137 -6.36 -6.04 -6.02
CA GLN A 137 -6.81 -4.78 -5.45
C GLN A 137 -5.82 -4.35 -4.35
N VAL A 138 -5.23 -3.17 -4.52
CA VAL A 138 -4.22 -2.63 -3.59
C VAL A 138 -4.56 -1.19 -3.23
N THR A 139 -4.49 -0.86 -1.94
CA THR A 139 -4.55 0.51 -1.44
C THR A 139 -3.18 0.90 -0.88
N ILE A 140 -2.64 2.02 -1.35
CA ILE A 140 -1.38 2.61 -0.91
C ILE A 140 -1.74 3.96 -0.30
N ALA A 141 -1.66 4.08 1.03
CA ALA A 141 -2.19 5.24 1.75
C ALA A 141 -1.24 5.79 2.82
N PHE A 142 -1.10 7.11 2.90
CA PHE A 142 -0.36 7.77 4.00
C PHE A 142 1.13 7.38 4.11
N ASN A 143 1.70 6.82 3.04
CA ASN A 143 3.12 6.48 3.01
C ASN A 143 3.95 7.72 2.70
N HIS A 144 5.20 7.70 3.17
CA HIS A 144 6.21 8.65 2.76
C HIS A 144 7.26 7.91 1.90
N PHE A 145 7.26 8.24 0.61
CA PHE A 145 8.27 7.82 -0.34
C PHE A 145 9.39 8.86 -0.31
N GLY A 146 10.38 8.60 0.52
CA GLY A 146 11.46 9.52 0.88
C GLY A 146 12.61 9.53 -0.12
N GLU A 147 13.79 9.94 0.38
CA GLU A 147 14.95 10.18 -0.46
C GLU A 147 15.56 8.91 -1.08
N GLY A 148 16.28 9.11 -2.19
CA GLY A 148 17.05 8.05 -2.84
C GLY A 148 16.21 6.95 -3.50
N LEU A 149 14.92 7.19 -3.75
CA LEU A 149 14.08 6.28 -4.51
C LEU A 149 14.19 6.52 -6.01
N VAL A 150 14.35 5.46 -6.80
CA VAL A 150 14.49 5.59 -8.27
C VAL A 150 13.15 5.47 -8.97
N GLN A 151 12.41 4.39 -8.71
CA GLN A 151 11.19 4.06 -9.44
C GLN A 151 10.25 3.10 -8.69
N ARG A 152 9.08 2.85 -9.30
CA ARG A 152 8.09 1.85 -8.89
C ARG A 152 7.41 2.16 -7.55
N MET A 153 6.81 3.33 -7.42
CA MET A 153 6.05 3.74 -6.24
C MET A 153 4.55 3.95 -6.55
N PRO A 154 3.79 2.96 -7.04
CA PRO A 154 4.16 1.60 -7.43
C PRO A 154 4.47 1.43 -8.94
N ARG A 155 4.93 0.24 -9.35
CA ARG A 155 4.79 -0.25 -10.74
C ARG A 155 3.73 -1.34 -10.81
N CYS A 156 2.67 -1.10 -11.58
CA CYS A 156 1.47 -1.94 -11.62
C CYS A 156 1.28 -2.70 -12.92
N ARG A 157 0.60 -3.84 -12.84
CA ARG A 157 0.07 -4.58 -13.99
C ARG A 157 -1.34 -5.07 -13.70
N ARG A 158 -2.26 -4.84 -14.65
CA ARG A 158 -3.67 -5.21 -14.50
C ARG A 158 -4.23 -4.64 -13.19
N GLY A 159 -5.23 -5.28 -12.59
CA GLY A 159 -5.72 -4.94 -11.25
C GLY A 159 -6.20 -3.50 -11.07
N TYR A 160 -6.54 -3.19 -9.82
CA TYR A 160 -6.98 -1.87 -9.36
C TYR A 160 -6.09 -1.39 -8.22
N ILE A 161 -5.50 -0.21 -8.38
CA ILE A 161 -4.58 0.37 -7.42
C ILE A 161 -5.06 1.76 -7.04
N HIS A 162 -5.32 1.95 -5.74
CA HIS A 162 -5.66 3.24 -5.16
C HIS A 162 -4.45 3.82 -4.44
N VAL A 163 -3.91 4.91 -4.97
CA VAL A 163 -2.78 5.66 -4.39
C VAL A 163 -3.34 6.94 -3.78
N VAL A 164 -3.46 6.99 -2.46
CA VAL A 164 -4.18 8.07 -1.76
C VAL A 164 -3.40 8.71 -0.62
N ASN A 165 -3.33 10.04 -0.62
CA ASN A 165 -2.71 10.81 0.46
C ASN A 165 -1.28 10.35 0.85
N ASN A 166 -0.45 10.00 -0.12
CA ASN A 166 0.97 9.72 0.08
C ASN A 166 1.82 10.95 -0.26
N ASP A 167 3.03 10.99 0.29
CA ASP A 167 4.01 12.03 0.01
C ASP A 167 5.21 11.45 -0.75
N PHE A 168 5.49 12.00 -1.94
CA PHE A 168 6.55 11.54 -2.83
C PHE A 168 7.64 12.60 -2.96
N THR A 169 8.88 12.19 -2.68
CA THR A 169 10.05 13.07 -2.67
C THR A 169 11.07 12.62 -3.71
N GLU A 170 11.32 13.46 -4.70
CA GLU A 170 12.50 13.42 -5.58
C GLU A 170 12.85 12.05 -6.18
N TRP A 171 11.89 11.40 -6.85
CA TRP A 171 12.16 10.16 -7.60
C TRP A 171 13.21 10.38 -8.69
N GLN A 172 14.04 9.38 -8.98
CA GLN A 172 15.11 9.53 -9.99
C GLN A 172 14.69 9.15 -11.41
N MET A 173 13.58 8.43 -11.60
CA MET A 173 13.10 8.03 -12.94
C MET A 173 11.59 8.27 -13.14
N TYR A 174 10.74 7.73 -12.26
CA TYR A 174 9.30 8.00 -12.21
C TYR A 174 8.75 7.59 -10.85
N ALA A 175 7.65 8.19 -10.41
CA ALA A 175 6.95 7.74 -9.21
C ALA A 175 6.05 6.54 -9.52
N ILE A 176 5.00 6.76 -10.32
CA ILE A 176 3.96 5.76 -10.62
C ILE A 176 4.18 5.21 -12.02
N GLY A 177 4.16 3.88 -12.18
CA GLY A 177 4.27 3.29 -13.50
C GLY A 177 3.48 2.00 -13.68
N GLY A 178 3.53 1.45 -14.88
CA GLY A 178 2.87 0.19 -15.16
C GLY A 178 2.90 -0.24 -16.62
N SER A 179 2.49 -1.49 -16.83
CA SER A 179 2.29 -2.13 -18.13
C SER A 179 1.06 -3.03 -18.06
N ALA A 180 0.51 -3.49 -19.19
CA ALA A 180 -0.65 -4.39 -19.23
C ALA A 180 -1.92 -3.85 -18.55
N ASN A 181 -2.29 -2.60 -18.88
CA ASN A 181 -3.58 -1.97 -18.53
C ASN A 181 -4.00 -2.05 -17.05
N PRO A 182 -3.17 -1.54 -16.11
CA PRO A 182 -3.61 -1.37 -14.74
C PRO A 182 -4.57 -0.18 -14.61
N THR A 183 -5.54 -0.29 -13.70
CA THR A 183 -6.34 0.87 -13.29
C THR A 183 -5.66 1.54 -12.10
N ILE A 184 -5.23 2.79 -12.27
CA ILE A 184 -4.54 3.56 -11.24
C ILE A 184 -5.37 4.79 -10.89
N ASN A 185 -5.73 4.87 -9.61
CA ASN A 185 -6.42 6.00 -9.02
C ASN A 185 -5.49 6.76 -8.07
N SER A 186 -4.96 7.91 -8.50
CA SER A 186 -4.18 8.82 -7.66
C SER A 186 -5.08 9.90 -7.08
N GLN A 187 -5.19 10.00 -5.74
CA GLN A 187 -6.00 11.03 -5.10
C GLN A 187 -5.33 11.69 -3.89
N GLY A 188 -5.31 13.01 -3.85
CA GLY A 188 -4.87 13.79 -2.69
C GLY A 188 -3.41 13.58 -2.27
N ASN A 189 -2.54 13.07 -3.15
CA ASN A 189 -1.11 12.89 -2.90
C ASN A 189 -0.33 14.21 -3.11
N ARG A 190 0.90 14.28 -2.60
CA ARG A 190 1.88 15.32 -2.96
C ARG A 190 3.03 14.70 -3.75
N TYR A 191 3.32 15.25 -4.91
CA TYR A 191 4.45 14.85 -5.75
C TYR A 191 5.45 15.98 -5.86
N THR A 192 6.58 15.86 -5.16
CA THR A 192 7.70 16.80 -5.26
C THR A 192 8.74 16.23 -6.23
N ALA A 193 8.72 16.73 -7.47
CA ALA A 193 9.67 16.29 -8.49
C ALA A 193 11.12 16.67 -8.11
N PRO A 194 12.12 15.87 -8.52
CA PRO A 194 13.53 16.21 -8.34
C PRO A 194 13.93 17.46 -9.12
N VAL A 195 15.12 18.01 -8.89
CA VAL A 195 15.66 19.15 -9.67
C VAL A 195 15.80 18.82 -11.16
N ASP A 196 16.11 17.56 -11.49
CA ASP A 196 16.28 17.08 -12.86
C ASP A 196 15.04 17.38 -13.74
N ALA A 197 15.28 18.03 -14.88
CA ALA A 197 14.25 18.41 -15.83
C ALA A 197 13.66 17.21 -16.58
N ASP A 198 14.41 16.11 -16.70
CA ASP A 198 13.97 14.91 -17.41
C ASP A 198 13.11 13.98 -16.52
N ALA A 199 13.03 14.27 -15.22
CA ALA A 199 12.32 13.47 -14.22
C ALA A 199 11.09 14.18 -13.62
N LYS A 200 10.46 15.09 -14.37
CA LYS A 200 9.25 15.83 -13.91
C LYS A 200 7.95 15.04 -14.01
N GLN A 201 7.88 14.08 -14.93
CA GLN A 201 6.68 13.29 -15.11
C GLN A 201 6.51 12.26 -14.00
N VAL A 202 5.42 12.33 -13.25
CA VAL A 202 5.05 11.38 -12.19
C VAL A 202 4.85 9.98 -12.76
N THR A 203 4.22 9.90 -13.94
CA THR A 203 3.70 8.67 -14.54
C THR A 203 4.58 8.10 -15.64
N LYS A 204 4.84 6.78 -15.64
CA LYS A 204 5.53 6.07 -16.73
C LYS A 204 4.76 4.84 -17.21
N ARG A 205 4.28 4.85 -18.45
CA ARG A 205 3.82 3.63 -19.13
C ARG A 205 5.04 2.91 -19.68
N VAL A 206 5.28 1.71 -19.21
CA VAL A 206 6.55 0.99 -19.43
C VAL A 206 6.42 0.12 -20.67
N ASP A 207 7.36 0.26 -21.61
CA ASP A 207 7.45 -0.53 -22.84
C ASP A 207 6.13 -0.60 -23.64
N THR A 208 5.35 0.49 -23.64
CA THR A 208 4.02 0.55 -24.23
C THR A 208 3.87 1.80 -25.09
N GLU A 209 3.43 1.63 -26.33
CA GLU A 209 3.16 2.71 -27.27
C GLU A 209 1.91 3.53 -26.87
N GLU A 210 1.90 4.82 -27.21
CA GLU A 210 0.78 5.72 -26.85
C GLU A 210 -0.58 5.21 -27.34
N THR A 211 -0.63 4.66 -28.55
CA THR A 211 -1.86 4.09 -29.13
C THR A 211 -2.43 2.91 -28.33
N GLU A 212 -1.63 2.27 -27.48
CA GLU A 212 -2.05 1.14 -26.66
C GLU A 212 -2.52 1.58 -25.26
N TRP A 213 -1.87 2.58 -24.65
CA TRP A 213 -2.18 2.97 -23.26
C TRP A 213 -3.18 4.11 -23.12
N THR A 214 -3.56 4.81 -24.18
CA THR A 214 -4.53 5.92 -24.12
C THR A 214 -5.87 5.51 -23.49
N ASP A 215 -6.25 4.25 -23.64
CA ASP A 215 -7.50 3.69 -23.09
C ASP A 215 -7.35 3.18 -21.65
N TRP A 216 -6.14 3.16 -21.09
CA TRP A 216 -5.90 2.71 -19.72
C TRP A 216 -6.39 3.75 -18.72
N ASN A 217 -7.04 3.32 -17.65
CA ASN A 217 -7.66 4.22 -16.67
C ASN A 217 -6.66 4.68 -15.62
N TRP A 218 -5.92 5.76 -15.92
CA TRP A 218 -4.98 6.39 -14.98
C TRP A 218 -5.48 7.80 -14.68
N ARG A 219 -5.91 8.02 -13.44
CA ARG A 219 -6.52 9.28 -13.00
C ARG A 219 -5.75 9.92 -11.85
N THR A 220 -5.87 11.23 -11.78
CA THR A 220 -5.34 12.09 -10.71
C THR A 220 -6.46 13.02 -10.26
N GLU A 221 -6.67 13.15 -8.95
CA GLU A 221 -7.70 14.03 -8.37
C GLU A 221 -7.22 14.64 -7.05
N GLY A 222 -7.19 15.97 -6.95
CA GLY A 222 -6.79 16.66 -5.73
C GLY A 222 -5.30 16.50 -5.34
N ASP A 223 -4.48 15.91 -6.21
CA ASP A 223 -3.03 15.80 -6.03
C ASP A 223 -2.36 17.19 -6.14
N ILE A 224 -1.32 17.42 -5.35
CA ILE A 224 -0.45 18.61 -5.44
C ILE A 224 0.83 18.24 -6.18
N MET A 225 1.13 19.00 -7.23
CA MET A 225 2.34 18.86 -8.02
C MET A 225 3.33 19.99 -7.66
N VAL A 226 4.51 19.62 -7.17
CA VAL A 226 5.54 20.56 -6.71
C VAL A 226 6.77 20.45 -7.60
N ASN A 227 7.51 21.56 -7.74
CA ASN A 227 8.76 21.64 -8.51
C ASN A 227 8.64 21.21 -9.99
N GLY A 228 7.51 21.55 -10.62
CA GLY A 228 7.24 21.23 -12.02
C GLY A 228 6.81 19.79 -12.26
N ALA A 229 6.50 19.02 -11.21
CA ALA A 229 5.88 17.71 -11.35
C ALA A 229 4.60 17.80 -12.22
N TYR A 230 4.31 16.75 -12.97
CA TYR A 230 3.03 16.62 -13.65
C TYR A 230 2.63 15.17 -13.84
N PHE A 231 1.32 14.93 -13.85
CA PHE A 231 0.72 13.62 -14.08
C PHE A 231 0.04 13.64 -15.45
N VAL A 232 0.28 12.62 -16.27
CA VAL A 232 -0.41 12.46 -17.57
C VAL A 232 -1.55 11.46 -17.36
N PRO A 233 -2.83 11.90 -17.30
CA PRO A 233 -3.97 10.99 -17.17
C PRO A 233 -4.29 10.30 -18.50
N SER A 234 -5.05 9.20 -18.42
CA SER A 234 -5.55 8.45 -19.58
C SER A 234 -6.86 7.74 -19.25
N GLY A 235 -7.53 7.22 -20.28
CA GLY A 235 -8.79 6.49 -20.15
C GLY A 235 -10.01 7.38 -20.30
N VAL A 236 -11.15 6.74 -20.59
CA VAL A 236 -12.43 7.43 -20.72
C VAL A 236 -12.89 7.83 -19.32
N GLY A 237 -13.02 9.13 -19.06
CA GLY A 237 -13.41 9.73 -17.79
C GLY A 237 -14.82 9.32 -17.32
N LEU A 238 -14.96 8.04 -16.95
CA LEU A 238 -16.18 7.45 -16.42
C LEU A 238 -16.34 7.88 -14.96
N SER A 239 -17.31 8.79 -14.79
CA SER A 239 -18.05 9.19 -13.59
C SER A 239 -17.32 9.21 -12.23
N ALA A 240 -17.50 10.33 -11.53
CA ALA A 240 -17.17 10.55 -10.10
C ALA A 240 -17.87 9.57 -9.11
N GLN A 241 -18.43 8.46 -9.60
CA GLN A 241 -19.00 7.37 -8.82
C GLN A 241 -18.33 6.07 -9.27
N TYR A 242 -17.05 5.93 -8.95
CA TYR A 242 -16.51 4.59 -8.84
C TYR A 242 -17.19 3.94 -7.64
N SER A 243 -17.72 2.73 -7.80
CA SER A 243 -18.24 1.95 -6.69
C SER A 243 -17.16 1.97 -5.61
N LYS A 244 -17.47 2.57 -4.47
CA LYS A 244 -16.61 2.61 -3.29
C LYS A 244 -16.25 1.17 -2.96
N ALA A 245 -15.15 0.67 -3.49
CA ALA A 245 -14.52 -0.54 -3.01
C ALA A 245 -13.92 -0.14 -1.65
N SER A 246 -14.77 -0.08 -0.61
CA SER A 246 -14.39 0.25 0.78
C SER A 246 -13.32 1.35 0.89
N SER A 247 -13.39 2.35 0.02
CA SER A 247 -12.27 3.25 -0.25
C SER A 247 -12.29 4.37 0.76
N LEU A 248 -11.12 4.66 1.33
CA LEU A 248 -10.88 5.89 2.06
C LEU A 248 -11.23 7.08 1.14
N GLU A 249 -12.07 8.00 1.62
CA GLU A 249 -12.29 9.27 0.94
C GLU A 249 -10.99 10.09 1.01
N PRO A 250 -10.47 10.59 -0.12
CA PRO A 250 -9.22 11.33 -0.12
C PRO A 250 -9.37 12.61 0.71
N LYS A 251 -8.42 12.87 1.59
CA LYS A 251 -8.28 14.16 2.27
C LYS A 251 -7.57 15.14 1.34
N SER A 252 -7.66 16.43 1.65
CA SER A 252 -6.91 17.46 0.91
C SER A 252 -5.41 17.19 0.98
N ALA A 253 -4.74 17.23 -0.17
CA ALA A 253 -3.28 17.16 -0.25
C ALA A 253 -2.56 18.28 0.53
N GLY A 254 -3.27 19.37 0.87
CA GLY A 254 -2.74 20.41 1.77
C GLY A 254 -2.49 19.93 3.20
N LEU A 255 -3.01 18.76 3.58
CA LEU A 255 -2.77 18.13 4.89
C LEU A 255 -1.67 17.07 4.85
N ILE A 256 -0.95 16.90 3.74
CA ILE A 256 -0.02 15.78 3.56
C ILE A 256 1.02 15.72 4.66
N ASP A 257 1.61 16.85 5.06
CA ASP A 257 2.57 16.90 6.17
C ASP A 257 2.00 16.33 7.49
N GLN A 258 0.69 16.48 7.74
CA GLN A 258 0.03 15.93 8.93
C GLN A 258 -0.33 14.45 8.74
N LEU A 259 -0.74 14.07 7.53
CA LEU A 259 -1.17 12.71 7.21
C LEU A 259 -0.01 11.72 7.18
N THR A 260 1.17 12.15 6.73
CA THR A 260 2.37 11.31 6.63
C THR A 260 3.41 11.60 7.72
N LEU A 261 3.08 12.47 8.69
CA LEU A 261 4.00 12.92 9.76
C LEU A 261 4.68 11.78 10.53
N ASN A 262 3.96 10.68 10.68
CA ASN A 262 4.39 9.51 11.46
C ASN A 262 4.68 8.30 10.58
N ALA A 263 4.85 8.48 9.26
CA ALA A 263 5.17 7.37 8.36
C ALA A 263 6.49 6.70 8.77
N GLY A 264 6.54 5.37 8.67
CA GLY A 264 7.66 4.54 9.15
C GLY A 264 7.41 3.95 10.53
N VAL A 265 8.45 3.38 11.13
CA VAL A 265 8.39 2.77 12.46
C VAL A 265 8.23 3.85 13.53
N PHE A 266 7.41 3.58 14.54
CA PHE A 266 7.20 4.50 15.65
C PHE A 266 8.52 4.82 16.37
N GLY A 267 8.80 6.12 16.50
CA GLY A 267 9.97 6.62 17.21
C GLY A 267 11.20 6.80 16.33
N ASP A 268 11.13 6.49 15.03
CA ASP A 268 12.24 6.74 14.10
C ASP A 268 12.57 8.24 14.02
N PRO A 269 13.87 8.59 13.89
CA PRO A 269 14.27 9.95 13.58
C PRO A 269 13.60 10.41 12.29
N ARG A 270 12.93 11.56 12.35
CA ARG A 270 12.31 12.14 11.17
C ARG A 270 13.37 12.67 10.22
N ASP A 271 13.21 12.34 8.95
CA ASP A 271 13.96 12.99 7.88
C ASP A 271 13.43 14.42 7.71
N THR A 272 13.91 15.32 8.57
CA THR A 272 13.59 16.76 8.53
C THR A 272 14.57 17.53 7.64
N SER A 273 15.47 16.80 6.97
CA SER A 273 16.48 17.31 6.05
C SER A 273 15.88 17.54 4.65
N GLY A 274 15.14 18.64 4.45
CA GLY A 274 14.92 19.07 3.06
C GLY A 274 13.89 20.15 2.75
N ILE A 275 12.83 20.32 3.54
CA ILE A 275 11.79 21.30 3.20
C ILE A 275 12.04 22.62 3.93
N SER A 276 13.04 23.38 3.46
CA SER A 276 13.00 24.84 3.64
C SER A 276 11.92 25.38 2.70
N ASN A 277 10.70 25.58 3.21
CA ASN A 277 9.66 26.31 2.51
C ASN A 277 10.14 27.77 2.32
N PRO A 278 10.46 28.26 1.11
CA PRO A 278 10.80 29.65 0.93
C PRO A 278 9.49 30.43 0.86
N GLY A 279 8.94 30.85 2.00
CA GLY A 279 7.71 31.64 1.94
C GLY A 279 6.90 31.90 3.21
N PHE A 280 7.41 31.62 4.42
CA PHE A 280 6.71 32.04 5.64
C PHE A 280 7.66 32.69 6.63
N SER A 281 7.90 33.99 6.44
CA SER A 281 8.56 34.87 7.41
C SER A 281 7.61 35.22 8.55
N GLY A 282 7.40 34.27 9.47
CA GLY A 282 6.84 34.51 10.80
C GLY A 282 7.98 34.69 11.79
N ALA A 283 8.25 35.94 12.18
CA ALA A 283 9.27 36.29 13.17
C ALA A 283 9.08 35.53 14.50
N GLY A 284 10.16 34.94 15.02
CA GLY A 284 10.18 34.28 16.32
C GLY A 284 11.61 34.08 16.80
N THR A 285 12.07 35.03 17.61
CA THR A 285 13.41 35.19 18.16
C THR A 285 13.96 33.92 18.84
N THR A 286 15.18 33.52 18.47
CA THR A 286 15.98 32.53 19.20
C THR A 286 16.47 33.14 20.51
N THR A 287 16.14 32.50 21.64
CA THR A 287 16.88 32.68 22.89
C THR A 287 17.19 31.31 23.47
N ALA A 288 18.48 30.96 23.43
CA ALA A 288 19.06 29.87 24.19
C ALA A 288 18.97 30.23 25.68
N THR A 289 18.45 29.31 26.51
CA THR A 289 18.76 29.29 27.94
C THR A 289 18.91 27.86 28.43
N THR A 290 19.90 27.74 29.30
CA THR A 290 20.46 26.61 30.02
C THR A 290 19.47 25.95 30.97
N ALA A 291 19.59 24.63 31.11
CA ALA A 291 18.93 23.84 32.13
C ALA A 291 19.52 24.13 33.52
N ASP A 292 18.67 24.45 34.49
CA ASP A 292 18.87 24.12 35.90
C ASP A 292 17.51 23.91 36.59
N GLY A 293 17.49 23.03 37.59
CA GLY A 293 16.29 22.40 38.14
C GLY A 293 15.52 23.20 39.20
N GLY A 294 14.34 22.69 39.54
CA GLY A 294 13.56 23.12 40.71
C GLY A 294 12.06 22.87 40.57
N GLY A 295 11.52 21.96 41.38
CA GLY A 295 10.12 21.54 41.34
C GLY A 295 9.10 22.58 41.85
N GLY A 296 7.84 22.37 41.46
CA GLY A 296 6.69 23.14 41.95
C GLY A 296 5.39 22.65 41.32
N ASN A 297 4.51 22.13 42.18
CA ASN A 297 3.20 21.54 41.91
C ASN A 297 2.19 22.60 41.41
N GLY A 298 1.35 22.28 40.41
CA GLY A 298 0.31 23.18 39.90
C GLY A 298 -0.66 22.49 38.94
N SER A 299 -1.86 22.20 39.46
CA SER A 299 -3.03 21.61 38.79
C SER A 299 -3.63 22.53 37.71
N ASN A 300 -3.90 21.99 36.52
CA ASN A 300 -5.18 22.03 35.80
C ASN A 300 -5.01 21.78 34.29
N GLY A 301 -5.87 20.89 33.75
CA GLY A 301 -6.24 20.90 32.33
C GLY A 301 -5.80 19.68 31.53
N ASP A 302 -6.18 18.47 31.94
CA ASP A 302 -6.24 17.33 31.01
C ASP A 302 -7.30 17.64 29.95
N SER A 303 -6.86 18.09 28.78
CA SER A 303 -7.63 17.95 27.56
C SER A 303 -7.38 16.54 27.01
N ASP A 304 -8.25 15.61 27.40
CA ASP A 304 -8.37 14.28 26.81
C ASP A 304 -8.74 14.40 25.32
N TYR A 305 -7.75 14.66 24.47
CA TYR A 305 -7.90 14.70 23.01
C TYR A 305 -7.94 13.29 22.38
N PHE A 306 -7.66 12.25 23.16
CA PHE A 306 -7.67 10.84 22.71
C PHE A 306 -8.96 10.07 23.06
N GLY A 307 -9.90 10.69 23.78
CA GLY A 307 -11.14 10.05 24.22
C GLY A 307 -12.25 9.88 23.17
N MET A 308 -12.07 10.39 21.94
CA MET A 308 -13.14 10.38 20.91
C MET A 308 -12.95 9.37 19.77
N ILE A 309 -11.98 8.45 19.85
CA ILE A 309 -11.70 7.50 18.76
C ILE A 309 -12.24 6.08 19.00
N PHE A 310 -12.58 5.69 20.24
CA PHE A 310 -13.17 4.36 20.52
C PHE A 310 -14.26 4.41 21.59
N GLY A 311 -15.44 4.90 21.23
CA GLY A 311 -16.65 4.82 22.06
C GLY A 311 -17.85 4.44 21.21
N SER A 312 -18.11 3.14 21.06
CA SER A 312 -19.30 2.62 20.37
C SER A 312 -20.28 2.04 21.39
N ASP A 313 -21.11 2.90 21.99
CA ASP A 313 -22.39 2.48 22.57
C ASP A 313 -23.50 2.91 21.61
N GLY A 314 -23.74 2.05 20.62
CA GLY A 314 -24.89 2.13 19.72
C GLY A 314 -25.80 0.91 19.94
N PRO A 315 -27.14 1.07 19.92
CA PRO A 315 -28.08 -0.02 20.20
C PRO A 315 -28.00 -1.13 19.13
N PRO A 316 -28.41 -2.37 19.44
CA PRO A 316 -28.23 -3.50 18.53
C PRO A 316 -29.01 -3.30 17.23
N ALA A 317 -28.35 -3.54 16.10
CA ALA A 317 -28.97 -3.46 14.78
C ALA A 317 -30.03 -4.56 14.60
N HIS A 318 -31.22 -4.17 14.18
CA HIS A 318 -32.29 -5.08 13.77
C HIS A 318 -31.90 -5.85 12.50
N SER A 319 -32.07 -7.17 12.53
CA SER A 319 -31.91 -8.04 11.37
C SER A 319 -33.03 -7.78 10.33
N SER A 320 -32.70 -7.18 9.19
CA SER A 320 -33.60 -7.13 8.04
C SER A 320 -33.56 -8.45 7.27
N ALA A 321 -34.59 -9.27 7.44
CA ALA A 321 -34.79 -10.55 6.78
C ALA A 321 -35.23 -10.39 5.30
N THR A 322 -34.38 -9.79 4.46
CA THR A 322 -34.70 -9.57 3.02
C THR A 322 -33.74 -10.22 2.03
N SER A 323 -32.70 -10.94 2.48
CA SER A 323 -31.77 -11.65 1.59
C SER A 323 -32.09 -13.14 1.36
N ILE A 324 -33.12 -13.69 2.01
CA ILE A 324 -33.48 -15.13 1.89
C ILE A 324 -34.51 -15.40 0.78
N LEU A 325 -35.19 -14.38 0.25
CA LEU A 325 -36.30 -14.59 -0.70
C LEU A 325 -35.88 -14.72 -2.17
N LEU A 326 -34.64 -14.37 -2.52
CA LEU A 326 -34.14 -14.46 -3.92
C LEU A 326 -33.32 -15.72 -4.22
N SER A 327 -32.88 -16.48 -3.20
CA SER A 327 -32.10 -17.71 -3.40
C SER A 327 -32.95 -18.94 -3.70
N LEU A 328 -34.18 -19.01 -3.17
CA LEU A 328 -35.13 -20.11 -3.40
C LEU A 328 -35.56 -20.30 -4.87
N PRO A 329 -35.89 -19.26 -5.65
CA PRO A 329 -36.27 -19.45 -7.06
C PRO A 329 -35.08 -19.88 -7.93
N ILE A 330 -33.86 -19.42 -7.63
CA ILE A 330 -32.64 -19.77 -8.39
C ILE A 330 -32.30 -21.27 -8.20
N ILE A 331 -32.41 -21.78 -6.98
CA ILE A 331 -32.17 -23.20 -6.68
C ILE A 331 -33.23 -24.08 -7.35
N LEU A 332 -34.49 -23.66 -7.40
CA LEU A 332 -35.58 -24.40 -8.05
C LEU A 332 -35.43 -24.44 -9.58
N VAL A 333 -34.97 -23.33 -10.19
CA VAL A 333 -34.69 -23.26 -11.63
C VAL A 333 -33.49 -24.14 -12.00
N LEU A 334 -32.41 -24.10 -11.22
CA LEU A 334 -31.25 -24.98 -11.44
C LEU A 334 -31.63 -26.45 -11.31
N TYR A 335 -32.39 -26.82 -10.27
CA TYR A 335 -32.83 -28.19 -10.02
C TYR A 335 -33.71 -28.77 -11.14
N THR A 336 -34.62 -27.96 -11.69
CA THR A 336 -35.51 -28.39 -12.79
C THR A 336 -34.77 -28.51 -14.12
N ILE A 337 -33.80 -27.63 -14.41
CA ILE A 337 -32.94 -27.72 -15.61
C ILE A 337 -32.08 -28.99 -15.55
N THR A 338 -31.43 -29.29 -14.42
CA THR A 338 -30.55 -30.45 -14.31
C THR A 338 -31.28 -31.79 -14.35
N ASN A 339 -32.52 -31.86 -13.84
CA ASN A 339 -33.22 -33.14 -13.72
C ASN A 339 -34.21 -33.42 -14.85
N HIS A 340 -34.77 -32.41 -15.51
CA HIS A 340 -35.90 -32.59 -16.44
C HIS A 340 -35.69 -32.01 -17.85
N GLY A 341 -34.51 -31.43 -18.16
CA GLY A 341 -34.10 -31.11 -19.53
C GLY A 341 -35.03 -30.14 -20.30
N ALA A 342 -35.77 -29.29 -19.61
CA ALA A 342 -36.71 -28.35 -20.25
C ALA A 342 -36.11 -26.93 -20.34
N LEU A 343 -36.03 -26.38 -21.56
CA LEU A 343 -35.74 -24.97 -21.84
C LEU A 343 -37.01 -24.13 -21.60
N LEU A 344 -37.00 -23.27 -20.59
CA LEU A 344 -38.04 -22.25 -20.39
C LEU A 344 -37.62 -20.95 -21.10
N SER A 345 -38.50 -20.43 -21.96
CA SER A 345 -38.28 -19.20 -22.72
C SER A 345 -38.31 -17.95 -21.82
N LEU A 346 -37.37 -17.05 -22.09
CA LEU A 346 -37.07 -15.83 -21.35
C LEU A 346 -38.10 -14.73 -21.67
N GLN A 347 -39.28 -14.75 -21.04
CA GLN A 347 -40.28 -13.68 -21.26
C GLN A 347 -40.98 -13.15 -20.00
N LEU A 348 -40.47 -13.42 -18.79
CA LEU A 348 -41.14 -12.98 -17.56
C LEU A 348 -40.24 -12.32 -16.51
N LEU A 349 -39.34 -11.42 -16.93
CA LEU A 349 -38.50 -10.64 -16.01
C LEU A 349 -38.38 -9.15 -16.37
N THR A 350 -39.47 -8.58 -16.90
CA THR A 350 -39.65 -7.12 -16.93
C THR A 350 -41.02 -6.78 -16.34
N LEU A 351 -41.03 -6.50 -15.03
CA LEU A 351 -41.95 -5.60 -14.34
C LEU A 351 -41.36 -5.23 -12.97
#